data_AF-A0A1A7WPB0-F1
#
_entry.id   AF-A0A1A7WPB0-F1
#
_cell.length_a   1.000
_cell.length_b   1.000
_cell.length_c   1.000
_cell.angle_alpha   90.00
_cell.angle_beta   90.00
_cell.angle_gamma   90.00
#
_symmetry.space_group_name_H-M   'P 1'
#
loop_
_entity.id
_entity.type
_entity.pdbx_description
1 polymer ?
#
loop_
_entity_poly.entity_id
_entity_poly.type
_entity_poly.pdbx_seq_one_letter_code
_entity_poly.pdbx_strand_id
1 'polypeptide(L)'
;MVTFQSSGSQKIGDGYSGRIENSEKKYSVRLKNLTKGDSGTYVARVTADKELILAEYDVTVLDPVSPVVLTSDSVFNTSSSCNFSATCTTSDSSISSSFSCDAKTCYQEGGGRSEVNKSGHSLRIYLSDESIICNHSNQVSRMMNEKSIQSFCPIFAEARTNNWTALILVIAAVVILTVAAMMFWVCYRRRRAQPVNTENTIYATPE
;
A
#
# COMPACT_ATOMS: atom_id res chain seq x y z
N MET A 1 3.77 20.87 38.77
CA MET A 1 3.40 21.92 37.80
C MET A 1 4.64 22.46 37.12
N VAL A 2 4.50 23.05 35.93
CA VAL A 2 5.56 23.80 35.26
C VAL A 2 5.17 25.27 35.27
N THR A 3 6.05 26.14 35.78
CA THR A 3 5.78 27.58 35.90
C THR A 3 6.82 28.36 35.12
N PHE A 4 6.35 29.25 34.25
CA PHE A 4 7.20 30.19 33.53
C PHE A 4 7.20 31.54 34.23
N GLN A 5 8.38 32.09 34.49
CA GLN A 5 8.53 33.41 35.09
C GLN A 5 8.68 34.48 34.01
N SER A 6 8.36 35.74 34.35
CA SER A 6 8.54 36.89 33.44
C SER A 6 10.00 37.05 32.99
N SER A 7 10.97 36.63 33.82
CA SER A 7 12.39 36.54 33.49
C SER A 7 12.75 35.50 32.44
N GLY A 8 11.80 34.68 31.98
CA GLY A 8 12.03 33.58 31.04
C GLY A 8 12.53 32.28 31.70
N SER A 9 12.83 32.29 33.00
CA SER A 9 13.19 31.11 33.77
C SER A 9 11.98 30.21 34.01
N GLN A 10 12.23 28.90 34.07
CA GLN A 10 11.22 27.88 34.30
C GLN A 10 11.44 27.18 35.63
N LYS A 11 10.37 27.01 36.41
CA LYS A 11 10.35 26.16 37.60
C LYS A 11 9.57 24.88 37.30
N ILE A 12 10.18 23.73 37.57
CA ILE A 12 9.61 22.40 37.31
C ILE A 12 9.35 21.76 38.67
N GLY A 13 8.10 21.36 38.93
CA GLY A 13 7.77 20.59 40.13
C GLY A 13 8.27 19.16 40.04
N ASP A 14 8.56 18.55 41.20
CA ASP A 14 9.28 17.28 41.32
C ASP A 14 8.74 16.14 40.45
N GLY A 15 7.41 16.00 40.34
CA GLY A 15 6.77 14.96 39.52
C GLY A 15 7.06 15.04 38.02
N TYR A 16 7.59 16.17 37.53
CA TYR A 16 7.98 16.38 36.13
C TYR A 16 9.48 16.60 35.94
N SER A 17 10.27 16.50 37.02
CA SER A 17 11.71 16.71 36.97
C SER A 17 12.38 15.72 35.99
N GLY A 18 13.27 16.23 35.13
CA GLY A 18 13.94 15.44 34.09
C GLY A 18 13.05 14.98 32.93
N ARG A 19 11.75 15.34 32.92
CA ARG A 19 10.80 14.94 31.88
C ARG A 19 10.31 16.09 31.01
N ILE A 20 10.63 17.34 31.37
CA ILE A 20 10.26 18.52 30.58
C ILE A 20 11.38 18.89 29.62
N GLU A 21 11.01 19.12 28.37
CA GLU A 21 11.92 19.64 27.35
C GLU A 21 11.64 21.09 27.01
N ASN A 22 12.71 21.77 26.59
CA ASN A 22 12.62 23.09 26.00
C ASN A 22 11.81 23.02 24.69
N SER A 23 10.72 23.78 24.65
CA SER A 23 9.93 24.00 23.44
C SER A 23 10.44 25.24 22.71
N GLU A 24 10.50 25.19 21.38
CA GLU A 24 10.78 26.36 20.54
C GLU A 24 9.70 27.44 20.69
N LYS A 25 8.46 27.03 20.98
CA LYS A 25 7.37 27.93 21.30
C LYS A 25 7.47 28.40 22.74
N LYS A 26 7.49 29.73 22.94
CA LYS A 26 7.48 30.35 24.27
C LYS A 26 6.29 29.87 25.09
N TYR A 27 6.51 29.70 26.39
CA TYR A 27 5.49 29.31 27.38
C TYR A 27 4.76 27.99 27.06
N SER A 28 5.37 27.13 26.23
CA SER A 28 4.83 25.82 25.87
C SER A 28 5.56 24.72 26.63
N VAL A 29 4.83 23.70 27.05
CA VAL A 29 5.37 22.56 27.80
C VAL A 29 5.44 21.35 26.88
N ARG A 30 6.61 20.71 26.80
CA ARG A 30 6.79 19.41 26.15
C ARG A 30 7.18 18.38 27.19
N LEU A 31 6.25 17.48 27.53
CA LEU A 31 6.46 16.38 28.47
C LEU A 31 6.91 15.12 27.71
N LYS A 32 8.00 14.50 28.16
CA LYS A 32 8.57 13.26 27.62
C LYS A 32 8.42 12.09 28.59
N ASN A 33 8.70 10.89 28.06
CA ASN A 33 8.63 9.62 28.77
C ASN A 33 7.27 9.47 29.46
N LEU A 34 6.21 9.61 28.65
CA LEU A 34 4.83 9.53 29.11
C LEU A 34 4.52 8.13 29.65
N THR A 35 3.71 8.09 30.69
CA THR A 35 3.16 6.90 31.32
C THR A 35 1.64 7.01 31.35
N LYS A 36 0.93 5.91 31.59
CA LYS A 36 -0.54 5.93 31.71
C LYS A 36 -1.04 6.91 32.77
N GLY A 37 -0.30 7.05 33.86
CA GLY A 37 -0.63 7.93 34.97
C GLY A 37 -0.53 9.42 34.63
N ASP A 38 0.08 9.78 33.50
CA ASP A 38 0.11 11.16 33.01
C ASP A 38 -1.17 11.53 32.23
N SER A 39 -2.11 10.59 32.06
CA SER A 39 -3.43 10.90 31.48
C SER A 39 -4.26 11.73 32.45
N GLY A 40 -4.98 12.72 31.93
CA GLY A 40 -5.83 13.60 32.72
C GLY A 40 -5.97 14.98 32.09
N THR A 41 -6.63 15.86 32.82
CA THR A 41 -6.89 17.24 32.40
C THR A 41 -5.73 18.16 32.79
N TYR A 42 -5.12 18.79 31.80
CA TYR A 42 -4.04 19.77 31.95
C TYR A 42 -4.58 21.18 31.75
N VAL A 43 -4.41 22.04 32.76
CA VAL A 43 -4.91 23.41 32.71
C VAL A 43 -3.75 24.39 32.62
N ALA A 44 -3.75 25.22 31.57
CA ALA A 44 -2.83 26.34 31.42
C ALA A 44 -3.45 27.58 32.06
N ARG A 45 -2.73 28.19 33.00
CA ARG A 45 -3.20 29.36 33.76
C ARG A 45 -2.16 30.45 33.78
N VAL A 46 -2.62 31.70 33.82
CA VAL A 46 -1.80 32.89 34.06
C VAL A 46 -2.19 33.48 35.40
N THR A 47 -1.19 33.80 36.21
CA THR A 47 -1.37 34.50 37.49
C THR A 47 -0.76 35.88 37.36
N ALA A 48 -1.62 36.89 37.32
CA ALA A 48 -1.26 38.30 37.46
C ALA A 48 -1.97 38.84 38.72
N ASP A 49 -2.77 39.91 38.60
CA ASP A 49 -3.60 40.41 39.71
C ASP A 49 -4.73 39.43 40.10
N LYS A 50 -5.15 38.60 39.14
CA LYS A 50 -6.10 37.50 39.31
C LYS A 50 -5.62 36.28 38.52
N GLU A 51 -6.12 35.11 38.89
CA GLU A 51 -5.87 33.87 38.15
C GLU A 51 -6.83 33.79 36.95
N LEU A 52 -6.27 33.56 35.76
CA LEU A 52 -7.02 33.38 34.52
C LEU A 52 -6.66 32.03 33.91
N ILE A 53 -7.68 31.22 33.56
CA ILE A 53 -7.50 29.99 32.80
C ILE A 53 -7.41 30.35 31.32
N LEU A 54 -6.33 29.94 30.66
CA LEU A 54 -6.08 30.21 29.24
C LEU A 54 -6.54 29.06 28.36
N ALA A 55 -6.32 27.82 28.81
CA ALA A 55 -6.66 26.62 28.06
C ALA A 55 -6.77 25.42 29.01
N GLU A 56 -7.53 24.44 28.57
CA GLU A 56 -7.70 23.14 29.21
C GLU A 56 -7.54 22.05 28.14
N TYR A 57 -6.77 21.01 28.47
CA TYR A 57 -6.46 19.92 27.57
C TYR A 57 -6.71 18.59 28.26
N ASP A 58 -7.63 17.79 27.71
CA ASP A 58 -7.77 16.39 28.12
C ASP A 58 -6.77 15.53 27.38
N VAL A 59 -5.78 15.03 28.12
CA VAL A 59 -4.68 14.21 27.58
C VAL A 59 -4.92 12.76 27.95
N THR A 60 -4.94 11.88 26.94
CA THR A 60 -4.99 10.43 27.15
C THR A 60 -3.71 9.79 26.61
N VAL A 61 -3.00 9.04 27.45
CA VAL A 61 -1.80 8.30 27.05
C VAL A 61 -2.19 6.86 26.65
N LEU A 62 -2.03 6.54 25.37
CA LEU A 62 -2.31 5.23 24.80
C LEU A 62 -1.03 4.46 24.52
N ASP A 63 -1.09 3.13 24.60
CA ASP A 63 0.03 2.29 24.19
C ASP A 63 0.01 2.18 22.66
N PRO A 64 1.18 2.00 22.04
CA PRO A 64 1.23 1.61 20.64
C PRO A 64 0.44 0.31 20.41
N VAL A 65 -0.18 0.20 19.25
CA VAL A 65 -0.88 -1.00 18.82
C VAL A 65 0.11 -2.13 18.53
N SER A 66 -0.26 -3.36 18.88
CA SER A 66 0.52 -4.55 18.58
C SER A 66 0.56 -4.88 17.08
N PRO A 67 1.60 -5.59 16.63
CA PRO A 67 1.65 -6.17 15.29
C PRO A 67 0.43 -7.05 15.00
N VAL A 68 0.02 -7.05 13.74
CA VAL A 68 -1.09 -7.87 13.24
C VAL A 68 -0.59 -9.11 12.51
N VAL A 69 -1.29 -10.22 12.72
CA VAL A 69 -1.06 -11.49 12.04
C VAL A 69 -2.27 -11.79 11.18
N LEU A 70 -2.03 -11.90 9.88
CA LEU A 70 -3.04 -12.30 8.90
C LEU A 70 -2.89 -13.80 8.60
N THR A 71 -3.89 -14.59 8.97
CA THR A 71 -3.99 -16.03 8.70
C THR A 71 -5.12 -16.32 7.74
N SER A 72 -4.99 -17.39 6.96
CA SER A 72 -6.08 -17.94 6.15
C SER A 72 -6.56 -19.23 6.77
N ASP A 73 -7.87 -19.34 6.99
CA ASP A 73 -8.46 -20.45 7.73
C ASP A 73 -9.10 -21.50 6.81
N SER A 74 -9.48 -21.13 5.58
CA SER A 74 -10.00 -22.08 4.59
C SER A 74 -9.84 -21.54 3.18
N VAL A 75 -9.53 -22.41 2.21
CA VAL A 75 -9.47 -22.07 0.78
C VAL A 75 -10.35 -23.07 0.03
N PHE A 76 -11.43 -22.58 -0.58
CA PHE A 76 -12.27 -23.31 -1.52
C PHE A 76 -11.92 -22.88 -2.93
N ASN A 77 -11.25 -23.78 -3.65
CA ASN A 77 -10.79 -23.50 -5.01
C ASN A 77 -11.55 -24.37 -6.01
N THR A 78 -12.17 -23.74 -7.00
CA THR A 78 -12.75 -24.40 -8.18
C THR A 78 -12.06 -23.84 -9.43
N SER A 79 -12.27 -24.45 -10.60
CA SER A 79 -11.66 -23.97 -11.85
C SER A 79 -12.05 -22.53 -12.23
N SER A 80 -13.13 -21.98 -11.69
CA SER A 80 -13.65 -20.64 -12.03
C SER A 80 -13.80 -19.68 -10.84
N SER A 81 -13.62 -20.15 -9.61
CA SER A 81 -13.76 -19.32 -8.40
C SER A 81 -12.80 -19.75 -7.29
N CYS A 82 -12.31 -18.76 -6.54
CA CYS A 82 -11.58 -18.97 -5.30
C CYS A 82 -12.26 -18.16 -4.19
N ASN A 83 -12.75 -18.87 -3.17
CA ASN A 83 -13.32 -18.30 -1.97
C ASN A 83 -12.49 -18.76 -0.78
N PHE A 84 -12.09 -17.85 0.09
CA PHE A 84 -11.28 -18.21 1.25
C PHE A 84 -11.68 -17.34 2.46
N SER A 85 -11.48 -17.86 3.66
CA SER A 85 -11.62 -17.07 4.88
C SER A 85 -10.24 -16.62 5.37
N ALA A 86 -10.13 -15.34 5.71
CA ALA A 86 -8.95 -14.75 6.32
C ALA A 86 -9.31 -14.16 7.68
N THR A 87 -8.48 -14.47 8.67
CA THR A 87 -8.61 -13.92 10.00
C THR A 87 -7.44 -12.99 10.25
N CYS A 88 -7.75 -11.79 10.72
CA CYS A 88 -6.75 -10.89 11.24
C CYS A 88 -6.78 -10.89 12.77
N THR A 89 -5.62 -11.15 13.36
CA THR A 89 -5.43 -11.19 14.80
C THR A 89 -4.32 -10.23 15.21
N THR A 90 -4.31 -9.87 16.49
CA THR A 90 -3.24 -9.08 17.13
C THR A 90 -2.54 -9.96 18.15
N SER A 91 -1.22 -9.77 18.34
CA SER A 91 -0.43 -10.59 19.29
C SER A 91 -0.99 -10.58 20.71
N ASP A 92 -1.68 -9.50 21.10
CA ASP A 92 -2.19 -9.29 22.45
C ASP A 92 -3.67 -9.73 22.57
N SER A 93 -4.22 -10.39 21.55
CA SER A 93 -5.47 -11.17 21.53
C SER A 93 -6.78 -10.49 21.97
N SER A 94 -6.81 -9.17 22.19
CA SER A 94 -8.03 -8.48 22.61
C SER A 94 -9.01 -8.17 21.47
N ILE A 95 -8.56 -8.23 20.22
CA ILE A 95 -9.36 -7.93 19.03
C ILE A 95 -8.92 -8.88 17.90
N SER A 96 -9.89 -9.58 17.31
CA SER A 96 -9.71 -10.49 16.18
C SER A 96 -10.93 -10.39 15.28
N SER A 97 -10.73 -10.38 13.97
CA SER A 97 -11.83 -10.27 13.03
C SER A 97 -11.62 -11.21 11.85
N SER A 98 -12.67 -11.96 11.52
CA SER A 98 -12.71 -12.94 10.43
C SER A 98 -13.49 -12.41 9.25
N PHE A 99 -12.97 -12.68 8.06
CA PHE A 99 -13.48 -12.14 6.81
C PHE A 99 -13.54 -13.24 5.77
N SER A 100 -14.66 -13.30 5.05
CA SER A 100 -14.79 -14.14 3.87
C SER A 100 -14.41 -13.31 2.65
N CYS A 101 -13.56 -13.85 1.80
CA CYS A 101 -13.05 -13.21 0.61
C CYS A 101 -13.36 -14.08 -0.61
N ASP A 102 -13.73 -13.42 -1.70
CA ASP A 102 -13.67 -13.98 -3.04
C ASP A 102 -12.57 -13.29 -3.86
N ALA A 103 -12.49 -13.66 -5.13
CA ALA A 103 -11.56 -13.13 -6.13
C ALA A 103 -11.45 -11.59 -6.20
N LYS A 104 -12.50 -10.86 -5.82
CA LYS A 104 -12.65 -9.43 -6.08
C LYS A 104 -12.96 -8.63 -4.83
N THR A 105 -13.56 -9.26 -3.82
CA THR A 105 -14.11 -8.58 -2.65
C THR A 105 -13.90 -9.40 -1.39
N CYS A 106 -13.67 -8.71 -0.27
CA CYS A 106 -13.69 -9.29 1.08
C CYS A 106 -14.82 -8.65 1.88
N TYR A 107 -15.52 -9.46 2.64
CA TYR A 107 -16.63 -9.08 3.51
C TYR A 107 -16.40 -9.62 4.92
N GLN A 108 -16.70 -8.79 5.92
CA GLN A 108 -16.59 -9.19 7.32
C GLN A 108 -17.68 -10.20 7.66
N GLU A 109 -17.28 -11.33 8.23
CA GLU A 109 -18.19 -12.38 8.64
C GLU A 109 -19.01 -11.87 9.85
N GLY A 110 -20.35 -11.90 9.78
CA GLY A 110 -21.23 -11.40 10.85
C GLY A 110 -21.78 -9.98 10.68
N GLY A 111 -21.57 -9.31 9.54
CA GLY A 111 -22.32 -8.11 9.17
C GLY A 111 -22.06 -6.90 10.08
N GLY A 112 -20.84 -6.36 10.02
CA GLY A 112 -20.50 -5.07 10.65
C GLY A 112 -19.15 -4.59 10.11
N ARG A 113 -19.01 -3.28 9.86
CA ARG A 113 -17.73 -2.64 9.54
C ARG A 113 -16.78 -2.74 10.74
N SER A 114 -15.49 -2.88 10.47
CA SER A 114 -14.34 -2.45 11.29
C SER A 114 -14.61 -2.46 12.80
N GLU A 115 -14.09 -3.45 13.53
CA GLU A 115 -14.22 -3.47 14.98
C GLU A 115 -13.52 -2.25 15.57
N VAL A 116 -14.31 -1.35 16.15
CA VAL A 116 -13.82 -0.23 16.96
C VAL A 116 -14.17 -0.54 18.40
N ASN A 117 -13.16 -0.82 19.23
CA ASN A 117 -13.38 -1.01 20.66
C ASN A 117 -13.48 0.35 21.37
N LYS A 118 -14.12 0.39 22.55
CA LYS A 118 -14.28 1.55 23.45
C LYS A 118 -12.97 2.28 23.75
N SER A 119 -11.84 1.61 23.62
CA SER A 119 -10.48 2.14 23.82
C SER A 119 -9.92 2.90 22.60
N GLY A 120 -10.69 3.07 21.51
CA GLY A 120 -10.25 3.74 20.28
C GLY A 120 -9.32 2.90 19.40
N HIS A 121 -9.26 1.59 19.64
CA HIS A 121 -8.57 0.63 18.77
C HIS A 121 -9.49 0.27 17.61
N SER A 122 -8.96 0.30 16.39
CA SER A 122 -9.66 -0.08 15.16
C SER A 122 -8.89 -1.19 14.45
N LEU A 123 -9.57 -2.30 14.17
CA LEU A 123 -9.07 -3.37 13.32
C LEU A 123 -9.85 -3.37 12.00
N ARG A 124 -9.14 -3.34 10.88
CA ARG A 124 -9.72 -3.34 9.53
C ARG A 124 -9.00 -4.31 8.63
N ILE A 125 -9.75 -5.12 7.89
CA ILE A 125 -9.25 -5.78 6.68
C ILE A 125 -9.83 -5.06 5.47
N TYR A 126 -9.09 -5.07 4.37
CA TYR A 126 -9.61 -4.72 3.06
C TYR A 126 -8.71 -5.27 1.96
N LEU A 127 -9.24 -5.30 0.73
CA LEU A 127 -8.47 -5.58 -0.47
C LEU A 127 -7.92 -4.26 -1.04
N SER A 128 -6.65 -4.29 -1.42
CA SER A 128 -6.01 -3.26 -2.22
C SER A 128 -5.21 -3.95 -3.32
N ASP A 129 -5.53 -3.64 -4.57
CA ASP A 129 -4.98 -4.32 -5.74
C ASP A 129 -5.16 -5.84 -5.67
N GLU A 130 -4.06 -6.59 -5.53
CA GLU A 130 -4.04 -8.07 -5.41
C GLU A 130 -3.57 -8.53 -4.04
N SER A 131 -3.74 -7.68 -3.02
CA SER A 131 -3.30 -7.93 -1.66
C SER A 131 -4.41 -7.73 -0.65
N ILE A 132 -4.39 -8.59 0.36
CA ILE A 132 -5.20 -8.48 1.55
C ILE A 132 -4.39 -7.71 2.58
N ILE A 133 -4.93 -6.58 3.03
CA ILE A 133 -4.30 -5.75 4.04
C ILE A 133 -5.10 -5.87 5.33
N CYS A 134 -4.43 -6.27 6.40
CA CYS A 134 -4.94 -6.04 7.74
C CYS A 134 -4.25 -4.83 8.38
N ASN A 135 -5.04 -3.96 8.98
CA ASN A 135 -4.62 -2.73 9.62
C ASN A 135 -5.18 -2.67 11.05
N HIS A 136 -4.29 -2.60 12.04
CA HIS A 136 -4.61 -2.29 13.42
C HIS A 136 -4.11 -0.89 13.72
N SER A 137 -5.00 -0.02 14.20
CA SER A 137 -4.64 1.36 14.53
C SER A 137 -5.37 1.86 15.76
N ASN A 138 -4.78 2.84 16.42
CA ASN A 138 -5.43 3.67 17.42
C ASN A 138 -5.07 5.14 17.17
N GLN A 139 -5.42 6.03 18.09
CA GLN A 139 -5.16 7.47 17.94
C GLN A 139 -3.66 7.84 17.90
N VAL A 140 -2.77 6.92 18.31
CA VAL A 140 -1.32 7.20 18.43
C VAL A 140 -0.45 6.40 17.47
N SER A 141 -0.91 5.26 16.97
CA SER A 141 -0.06 4.32 16.22
C SER A 141 -0.85 3.44 15.26
N ARG A 142 -0.14 2.87 14.29
CA ARG A 142 -0.70 1.96 13.28
C ARG A 142 0.29 0.86 12.93
N MET A 143 -0.21 -0.37 12.83
CA MET A 143 0.50 -1.55 12.33
C MET A 143 -0.29 -2.18 11.19
N MET A 144 0.41 -2.73 10.21
CA MET A 144 -0.22 -3.40 9.08
C MET A 144 0.50 -4.71 8.73
N ASN A 145 -0.25 -5.64 8.16
CA ASN A 145 0.27 -6.86 7.57
C ASN A 145 -0.44 -7.09 6.24
N GLU A 146 0.34 -7.40 5.21
CA GLU A 146 -0.11 -7.54 3.84
C GLU A 146 0.26 -8.92 3.32
N LYS A 147 -0.70 -9.60 2.70
CA LYS A 147 -0.44 -10.85 1.98
C LYS A 147 -1.13 -10.83 0.62
N SER A 148 -0.39 -11.22 -0.40
CA SER A 148 -0.93 -11.33 -1.76
C SER A 148 -2.06 -12.36 -1.81
N ILE A 149 -3.15 -12.04 -2.51
CA ILE A 149 -4.23 -12.97 -2.82
C ILE A 149 -3.69 -14.22 -3.53
N GLN A 150 -2.65 -14.08 -4.37
CA GLN A 150 -2.03 -15.20 -5.07
C GLN A 150 -1.45 -16.24 -4.10
N SER A 151 -1.00 -15.82 -2.92
CA SER A 151 -0.51 -16.75 -1.89
C SER A 151 -1.61 -17.65 -1.31
N PHE A 152 -2.88 -17.25 -1.48
CA PHE A 152 -4.06 -18.00 -1.05
C PHE A 152 -4.82 -18.63 -2.22
N CYS A 153 -4.78 -18.00 -3.40
CA CYS A 153 -5.53 -18.37 -4.60
C CYS A 153 -4.61 -18.35 -5.84
N PRO A 154 -4.02 -19.49 -6.23
CA PRO A 154 -3.08 -19.56 -7.35
C PRO A 154 -3.68 -19.28 -8.73
N ILE A 155 -5.01 -19.45 -8.89
CA ILE A 155 -5.71 -19.31 -10.18
C ILE A 155 -5.55 -17.90 -10.79
N PHE A 156 -5.26 -16.88 -9.97
CA PHE A 156 -4.99 -15.51 -10.44
C PHE A 156 -3.66 -15.35 -11.18
N ALA A 157 -2.73 -16.29 -11.03
CA ALA A 157 -1.45 -16.26 -11.75
C ALA A 157 -1.64 -16.52 -13.26
N GLU A 158 -2.64 -17.33 -13.62
CA GLU A 158 -2.75 -17.92 -14.97
C GLU A 158 -3.64 -17.10 -15.92
N ALA A 159 -4.53 -16.24 -15.42
CA ALA A 159 -5.36 -15.38 -16.27
C ALA A 159 -4.56 -14.26 -16.97
N ARG A 160 -3.26 -14.09 -16.62
CA ARG A 160 -2.37 -13.06 -17.16
C ARG A 160 -1.24 -13.67 -18.01
N THR A 161 -1.49 -14.78 -18.73
CA THR A 161 -0.66 -15.06 -19.92
C THR A 161 -1.01 -14.03 -20.98
N ASN A 162 -0.19 -12.98 -20.99
CA ASN A 162 -0.39 -11.73 -21.71
C ASN A 162 -0.80 -11.93 -23.18
N ASN A 163 -2.01 -11.50 -23.52
CA ASN A 163 -2.46 -11.23 -24.90
C ASN A 163 -1.47 -10.31 -25.67
N TRP A 164 -0.57 -9.62 -24.95
CA TRP A 164 0.51 -8.83 -25.52
C TRP A 164 1.55 -9.65 -26.28
N THR A 165 1.86 -10.89 -25.85
CA THR A 165 2.80 -11.74 -26.61
C THR A 165 2.20 -12.14 -27.95
N ALA A 166 0.91 -12.50 -27.96
CA ALA A 166 0.17 -12.76 -29.19
C ALA A 166 0.08 -11.51 -30.09
N LEU A 167 -0.20 -10.34 -29.52
CA LEU A 167 -0.24 -9.07 -30.27
C LEU A 167 1.12 -8.73 -30.90
N ILE A 168 2.22 -8.90 -30.16
CA ILE A 168 3.59 -8.65 -30.65
C ILE A 168 3.91 -9.61 -31.81
N LEU A 169 3.54 -10.89 -31.71
CA LEU A 169 3.76 -11.88 -32.78
C LEU A 169 2.98 -11.52 -34.05
N VAL A 170 1.73 -11.06 -33.92
CA VAL A 170 0.92 -10.62 -35.06
C VAL A 170 1.53 -9.38 -35.73
N ILE A 171 1.96 -8.39 -34.95
CA ILE A 171 2.61 -7.18 -35.49
C ILE A 171 3.91 -7.55 -36.21
N ALA A 172 4.74 -8.41 -35.64
CA ALA A 172 5.98 -8.87 -36.26
C ALA A 172 5.73 -9.57 -37.61
N ALA A 173 4.72 -10.44 -37.69
CA ALA A 173 4.36 -11.13 -38.92
C ALA A 173 3.91 -10.15 -40.03
N VAL A 174 3.11 -9.13 -39.68
CA VAL A 174 2.66 -8.10 -40.64
C VAL A 174 3.84 -7.29 -41.18
N VAL A 175 4.80 -6.92 -40.32
CA VAL A 175 6.00 -6.18 -40.75
C VAL A 175 6.85 -7.02 -41.72
N ILE A 176 7.04 -8.31 -41.47
CA ILE A 176 7.80 -9.19 -42.36
C ILE A 176 7.13 -9.29 -43.75
N LEU A 177 5.80 -9.45 -43.79
CA LEU A 177 5.06 -9.55 -45.05
C LEU A 177 5.13 -8.26 -45.87
N THR A 178 5.04 -7.10 -45.23
CA THR A 178 5.14 -5.80 -45.92
C THR A 178 6.53 -5.55 -46.50
N VAL A 179 7.59 -5.90 -45.77
CA VAL A 179 8.97 -5.80 -46.28
C VAL A 179 9.20 -6.76 -47.45
N ALA A 180 8.71 -8.00 -47.35
CA ALA A 180 8.80 -8.97 -48.43
C ALA A 180 8.07 -8.50 -49.69
N ALA A 181 6.86 -7.94 -49.55
CA ALA A 181 6.09 -7.38 -50.65
C ALA A 181 6.80 -6.17 -51.29
N MET A 182 7.38 -5.27 -50.48
CA MET A 182 8.17 -4.15 -50.99
C MET A 182 9.41 -4.61 -51.75
N MET A 183 10.16 -5.57 -51.21
CA MET A 183 11.32 -6.15 -51.88
C MET A 183 10.94 -6.82 -53.20
N PHE A 184 9.88 -7.62 -53.20
CA PHE A 184 9.36 -8.24 -54.42
C PHE A 184 8.96 -7.19 -55.46
N TRP A 185 8.28 -6.12 -55.05
CA TRP A 185 7.88 -5.03 -55.94
C TRP A 185 9.07 -4.26 -56.51
N VAL A 186 10.11 -3.99 -55.71
CA VAL A 186 11.37 -3.37 -56.17
C VAL A 186 12.09 -4.29 -57.16
N CYS A 187 12.21 -5.59 -56.86
CA CYS A 187 12.81 -6.57 -57.76
C CYS A 187 12.03 -6.67 -59.08
N TYR A 188 10.70 -6.70 -59.01
CA TYR A 188 9.82 -6.71 -60.18
C TYR A 188 10.01 -5.46 -61.05
N ARG A 189 10.07 -4.27 -60.44
CA ARG A 189 10.33 -3.01 -61.16
C ARG A 189 11.71 -2.97 -61.80
N ARG A 190 12.76 -3.44 -61.11
CA ARG A 190 14.12 -3.51 -61.67
C ARG A 190 14.23 -4.41 -62.89
N ARG A 191 13.55 -5.57 -62.90
CA ARG A 191 13.54 -6.47 -64.07
C ARG A 191 12.88 -5.85 -65.30
N ARG A 192 11.86 -5.01 -65.12
CA ARG A 192 11.21 -4.29 -66.24
C ARG A 192 12.04 -3.14 -66.79
N ALA A 193 13.06 -2.67 -66.07
CA ALA A 193 13.90 -1.54 -66.47
C ALA A 193 15.17 -1.93 -67.24
N GLN A 194 15.47 -3.22 -67.43
CA GLN A 194 16.57 -3.66 -68.31
C GLN A 194 16.03 -4.01 -69.72
N PRO A 195 16.41 -3.29 -70.79
CA PRO A 195 16.11 -3.70 -72.16
C PRO A 195 17.01 -4.88 -72.56
N VAL A 196 16.40 -5.87 -73.21
CA VAL A 196 17.08 -7.06 -73.77
C VAL A 196 18.02 -6.60 -74.90
N ASN A 197 19.32 -6.75 -74.72
CA ASN A 197 20.29 -6.66 -75.82
C ASN A 197 20.87 -8.06 -76.02
N THR A 198 20.54 -8.71 -77.13
CA THR A 198 21.07 -10.03 -77.50
C THR A 198 21.78 -9.90 -78.84
N GLU A 199 23.02 -9.40 -78.80
CA GLU A 199 24.01 -9.80 -79.80
C GLU A 199 24.73 -11.03 -79.24
N ASN A 200 24.65 -12.16 -79.94
CA ASN A 200 25.67 -13.19 -79.87
C ASN A 200 25.88 -13.78 -81.26
N THR A 201 27.16 -13.78 -81.60
CA THR A 201 27.83 -13.97 -82.89
C THR A 201 27.79 -15.41 -83.40
N ILE A 202 27.79 -15.51 -84.72
CA ILE A 202 27.95 -16.71 -85.55
C ILE A 202 29.45 -17.08 -85.65
N TYR A 203 29.73 -18.34 -86.05
CA TYR A 203 30.99 -19.00 -86.50
C TYR A 203 31.77 -19.76 -85.40
N ALA A 204 32.26 -20.99 -85.58
CA ALA A 204 32.38 -21.86 -86.75
C ALA A 204 32.38 -23.36 -86.34
N THR A 205 31.91 -24.22 -87.24
CA THR A 205 32.03 -25.68 -87.25
C THR A 205 33.42 -26.14 -87.71
N PRO A 206 33.98 -27.24 -87.18
CA PRO A 206 35.15 -27.89 -87.73
C PRO A 206 34.76 -29.01 -88.71
N GLU A 207 35.36 -29.02 -89.89
CA GLU A 207 35.90 -30.19 -90.62
C GLU A 207 36.69 -29.73 -91.84
#